data_AF-A0A660PRQ7-F1
#
_entry.id   AF-A0A660PRQ7-F1
#
_cell.length_a   1.000
_cell.length_b   1.000
_cell.length_c   1.000
_cell.angle_alpha   90.00
_cell.angle_beta   90.00
_cell.angle_gamma   90.00
#
_symmetry.space_group_name_H-M   'P 1'
#
loop_
_entity.id
_entity.type
_entity.pdbx_description
1 polymer ?
#
loop_
_entity_poly.entity_id
_entity_poly.type
_entity_poly.pdbx_seq_one_letter_code
_entity_poly.pdbx_strand_id
1 'polypeptide(L)'
;LFAVFSENMGPMQYKKLAVSIGKEIEKGIDGIVVGHGTDTMHHTAAALAFMVQDSPIPIVMVGSQRSSDRPSSDAALNLIHSTKTAAESDIAEIMVCMFGPTSDKYSLLHRGTRVRKMHSSYRSTFRTIGDIPLAMVDKDKITLLRDDYKKRRKDKNVKILPYFEEKVTLLYYYPNMMPDIIDSLVDNGYRGIVIAGTGLGHVNKPVYPAIRRAAEKGVAIYMTVQTLWGYVHMFVYDTGRDCMAAGIIPAENMLPEVAYIKLGWVLGQTDDPEKIKKLMLTPIAGEITKREPYNGYLIFQGGIPEVEEFIKKIHK
;
A
#
# COMPACT_ATOMS: atom_id res chain seq x y z
N LEU A 1 -5.62 -0.67 -21.74
CA LEU A 1 -6.31 0.55 -21.25
C LEU A 1 -5.51 1.82 -21.54
N PHE A 2 -4.20 1.82 -21.27
CA PHE A 2 -3.21 2.82 -21.67
C PHE A 2 -1.82 2.17 -21.59
N ALA A 3 -0.81 2.76 -22.24
CA ALA A 3 0.59 2.33 -22.17
C ALA A 3 1.42 3.47 -21.57
N VAL A 4 1.72 3.35 -20.27
CA VAL A 4 2.43 4.38 -19.49
C VAL A 4 3.41 3.66 -18.57
N PHE A 5 4.63 4.17 -18.46
CA PHE A 5 5.61 3.64 -17.52
C PHE A 5 5.16 3.90 -16.07
N SER A 6 5.48 2.99 -15.14
CA SER A 6 4.97 3.07 -13.77
C SER A 6 5.33 4.37 -13.05
N GLU A 7 6.51 4.92 -13.30
CA GLU A 7 6.99 6.19 -12.75
C GLU A 7 6.16 7.40 -13.20
N ASN A 8 5.39 7.27 -14.29
CA ASN A 8 4.48 8.30 -14.81
C ASN A 8 3.00 8.01 -14.48
N MET A 9 2.73 7.01 -13.64
CA MET A 9 1.38 6.71 -13.17
C MET A 9 0.93 7.74 -12.13
N GLY A 10 -0.33 8.17 -12.23
CA GLY A 10 -0.91 9.09 -11.26
C GLY A 10 -2.43 9.00 -11.16
N PRO A 11 -3.07 10.01 -10.53
CA PRO A 11 -4.49 10.02 -10.20
C PRO A 11 -5.41 9.82 -11.40
N MET A 12 -5.07 10.39 -12.57
CA MET A 12 -5.82 10.19 -13.80
C MET A 12 -5.90 8.71 -14.19
N GLN A 13 -4.79 7.99 -14.13
CA GLN A 13 -4.71 6.58 -14.46
C GLN A 13 -5.42 5.71 -13.41
N TYR A 14 -5.28 6.03 -12.12
CA TYR A 14 -5.98 5.33 -11.04
C TYR A 14 -7.51 5.37 -11.24
N LYS A 15 -8.05 6.58 -11.46
CA LYS A 15 -9.48 6.80 -11.71
C LYS A 15 -9.97 6.05 -12.94
N LYS A 16 -9.24 6.16 -14.06
CA LYS A 16 -9.58 5.48 -15.32
C LYS A 16 -9.57 3.96 -15.17
N LEU A 17 -8.61 3.42 -14.42
CA LEU A 17 -8.49 2.00 -14.15
C LEU A 17 -9.65 1.49 -13.27
N ALA A 18 -9.97 2.20 -12.18
CA ALA A 18 -11.10 1.85 -11.31
C ALA A 18 -12.44 1.83 -12.07
N VAL A 19 -12.71 2.84 -12.89
CA VAL A 19 -13.92 2.89 -13.74
C VAL A 19 -13.94 1.73 -14.74
N SER A 20 -12.80 1.39 -15.34
CA SER A 20 -12.73 0.29 -16.30
C SER A 20 -12.97 -1.06 -15.63
N ILE A 21 -12.42 -1.27 -14.43
CA ILE A 21 -12.67 -2.46 -13.61
C ILE A 21 -14.17 -2.63 -13.33
N GLY A 22 -14.86 -1.56 -12.93
CA GLY A 22 -16.32 -1.61 -12.71
C GLY A 22 -17.09 -2.04 -13.95
N LYS A 23 -16.75 -1.50 -15.13
CA LYS A 23 -17.36 -1.87 -16.41
C LYS A 23 -17.12 -3.33 -16.79
N GLU A 24 -15.95 -3.88 -16.49
CA GLU A 24 -15.70 -5.31 -16.75
C GLU A 24 -16.50 -6.20 -15.78
N ILE A 25 -16.61 -5.83 -14.50
CA ILE A 25 -17.45 -6.55 -13.53
C ILE A 25 -18.92 -6.57 -13.97
N GLU A 26 -19.46 -5.45 -14.48
CA GLU A 26 -20.83 -5.37 -15.02
C GLU A 26 -21.08 -6.37 -16.17
N LYS A 27 -20.05 -6.65 -16.99
CA LYS A 27 -20.14 -7.66 -18.06
C LYS A 27 -20.20 -9.10 -17.54
N GLY A 28 -19.91 -9.33 -16.26
CA GLY A 28 -19.97 -10.66 -15.63
C GLY A 28 -18.72 -11.50 -15.86
N ILE A 29 -17.55 -10.86 -15.88
CA ILE A 29 -16.26 -11.56 -15.91
C ILE A 29 -15.91 -12.14 -14.53
N ASP A 30 -15.15 -13.23 -14.49
CA ASP A 30 -14.84 -13.96 -13.26
C ASP A 30 -13.57 -13.47 -12.53
N GLY A 31 -12.73 -12.65 -13.16
CA GLY A 31 -11.51 -12.15 -12.53
C GLY A 31 -10.79 -11.18 -13.45
N ILE A 32 -10.01 -10.28 -12.85
CA ILE A 32 -9.24 -9.28 -13.61
C ILE A 32 -7.75 -9.45 -13.32
N VAL A 33 -6.95 -9.46 -14.38
CA VAL A 33 -5.49 -9.32 -14.28
C VAL A 33 -5.08 -7.97 -14.86
N VAL A 34 -4.33 -7.19 -14.09
CA VAL A 34 -3.84 -5.87 -14.48
C VAL A 34 -2.32 -5.92 -14.64
N GLY A 35 -1.85 -5.90 -15.88
CA GLY A 35 -0.43 -5.71 -16.18
C GLY A 35 0.02 -4.29 -15.81
N HIS A 36 1.05 -4.18 -14.97
CA HIS A 36 1.52 -2.91 -14.42
C HIS A 36 3.06 -2.91 -14.23
N GLY A 37 3.69 -1.74 -14.42
CA GLY A 37 5.11 -1.55 -14.13
C GLY A 37 5.40 -1.61 -12.64
N THR A 38 6.58 -2.08 -12.24
CA THR A 38 6.77 -2.49 -10.83
C THR A 38 6.99 -1.34 -9.85
N ASP A 39 7.49 -0.19 -10.30
CA ASP A 39 7.95 0.87 -9.37
C ASP A 39 6.82 1.43 -8.52
N THR A 40 5.66 1.67 -9.12
CA THR A 40 4.49 2.26 -8.45
C THR A 40 3.33 1.28 -8.31
N MET A 41 3.53 -0.01 -8.62
CA MET A 41 2.45 -1.02 -8.57
C MET A 41 1.74 -1.08 -7.22
N HIS A 42 2.48 -0.95 -6.12
CA HIS A 42 1.94 -0.95 -4.77
C HIS A 42 1.14 0.33 -4.45
N HIS A 43 1.48 1.48 -5.05
CA HIS A 43 0.68 2.70 -4.96
C HIS A 43 -0.65 2.53 -5.70
N THR A 44 -0.61 2.01 -6.93
CA THR A 44 -1.81 1.74 -7.72
C THR A 44 -2.70 0.69 -7.05
N ALA A 45 -2.11 -0.36 -6.47
CA ALA A 45 -2.85 -1.39 -5.73
C ALA A 45 -3.59 -0.79 -4.52
N ALA A 46 -2.94 0.10 -3.76
CA ALA A 46 -3.60 0.84 -2.67
C ALA A 46 -4.72 1.74 -3.21
N ALA A 47 -4.49 2.45 -4.32
CA ALA A 47 -5.49 3.35 -4.90
C ALA A 47 -6.74 2.58 -5.33
N LEU A 48 -6.56 1.47 -6.04
CA LEU A 48 -7.66 0.60 -6.43
C LEU A 48 -8.36 -0.03 -5.23
N ALA A 49 -7.65 -0.36 -4.15
CA ALA A 49 -8.27 -0.93 -2.96
C ALA A 49 -9.27 0.02 -2.29
N PHE A 50 -9.04 1.34 -2.39
CA PHE A 50 -9.99 2.35 -1.91
C PHE A 50 -11.04 2.74 -2.97
N MET A 51 -10.66 2.76 -4.26
CA MET A 51 -11.56 3.16 -5.36
C MET A 51 -12.50 2.04 -5.83
N VAL A 52 -12.16 0.77 -5.63
CA VAL A 52 -12.93 -0.40 -6.05
C VAL A 52 -13.26 -1.23 -4.80
N GLN A 53 -14.35 -0.86 -4.13
CA GLN A 53 -14.77 -1.50 -2.89
C GLN A 53 -15.79 -2.60 -3.16
N ASP A 54 -15.75 -3.62 -2.30
CA ASP A 54 -16.65 -4.76 -2.30
C ASP A 54 -16.70 -5.50 -3.64
N SER A 55 -15.56 -5.62 -4.32
CA SER A 55 -15.43 -6.42 -5.54
C SER A 55 -16.00 -7.83 -5.32
N PRO A 56 -16.85 -8.36 -6.23
CA PRO A 56 -17.32 -9.73 -6.15
C PRO A 56 -16.29 -10.75 -6.66
N ILE A 57 -15.21 -10.27 -7.29
CA ILE A 57 -14.21 -11.10 -7.98
C ILE A 57 -12.77 -10.69 -7.60
N PRO A 58 -11.77 -11.55 -7.82
CA PRO A 58 -10.36 -11.20 -7.64
C PRO A 58 -9.89 -10.18 -8.69
N ILE A 59 -9.10 -9.21 -8.25
CA ILE A 59 -8.41 -8.24 -9.12
C ILE A 59 -6.92 -8.29 -8.79
N VAL A 60 -6.12 -8.80 -9.73
CA VAL A 60 -4.72 -9.16 -9.51
C VAL A 60 -3.80 -8.27 -10.34
N MET A 61 -3.02 -7.44 -9.66
CA MET A 61 -1.94 -6.65 -10.23
C MET A 61 -0.71 -7.55 -10.44
N VAL A 62 -0.08 -7.43 -11.61
CA VAL A 62 1.07 -8.24 -11.99
C VAL A 62 2.06 -7.45 -12.84
N GLY A 63 3.35 -7.80 -12.75
CA GLY A 63 4.40 -7.25 -13.60
C GLY A 63 5.61 -8.18 -13.66
N SER A 64 6.75 -7.64 -14.06
CA SER A 64 8.03 -8.38 -14.06
C SER A 64 9.20 -7.48 -13.68
N GLN A 65 10.15 -8.00 -12.91
CA GLN A 65 11.41 -7.31 -12.59
C GLN A 65 12.42 -7.42 -13.72
N ARG A 66 12.38 -8.54 -14.46
CA ARG A 66 13.18 -8.76 -15.64
C ARG A 66 12.32 -8.49 -16.87
N SER A 67 12.88 -7.76 -17.82
CA SER A 67 12.22 -7.44 -19.09
C SER A 67 11.72 -8.73 -19.77
N SER A 68 10.51 -8.67 -20.33
CA SER A 68 9.80 -9.86 -20.84
C SER A 68 10.43 -10.50 -22.08
N ASP A 69 11.30 -9.76 -22.77
CA ASP A 69 12.11 -10.22 -23.90
C ASP A 69 13.26 -11.14 -23.49
N ARG A 70 13.58 -11.23 -22.20
CA ARG A 70 14.69 -12.06 -21.70
C ARG A 70 14.22 -13.49 -21.38
N PRO A 71 14.99 -14.54 -21.74
CA PRO A 71 14.64 -15.91 -21.39
C PRO A 71 14.52 -16.19 -19.88
N SER A 72 15.23 -15.40 -19.05
CA SER A 72 15.18 -15.48 -17.59
C SER A 72 14.08 -14.61 -16.96
N SER A 73 13.15 -14.10 -17.77
CA SER A 73 12.11 -13.20 -17.30
C SER A 73 11.14 -13.88 -16.32
N ASP A 74 10.79 -13.15 -15.27
CA ASP A 74 9.72 -13.53 -14.35
C ASP A 74 8.30 -13.24 -14.90
N ALA A 75 8.19 -12.57 -16.05
CA ALA A 75 6.91 -12.16 -16.62
C ALA A 75 5.94 -13.34 -16.85
N ALA A 76 6.44 -14.43 -17.45
CA ALA A 76 5.60 -15.58 -17.79
C ALA A 76 4.98 -16.23 -16.55
N LEU A 77 5.80 -16.55 -15.55
CA LEU A 77 5.33 -17.21 -14.34
C LEU A 77 4.47 -16.29 -13.46
N ASN A 78 4.84 -15.01 -13.33
CA ASN A 78 4.00 -14.05 -12.63
C ASN A 78 2.60 -13.95 -13.29
N LEU A 79 2.54 -13.90 -14.63
CA LEU A 79 1.27 -13.82 -15.36
C LEU A 79 0.44 -15.12 -15.23
N ILE A 80 1.07 -16.29 -15.29
CA ILE A 80 0.41 -17.59 -15.09
C ILE A 80 -0.20 -17.64 -13.68
N HIS A 81 0.58 -17.34 -12.65
CA HIS A 81 0.10 -17.35 -11.25
C HIS A 81 -1.01 -16.32 -11.02
N SER A 82 -0.91 -15.13 -11.63
CA SER A 82 -1.93 -14.09 -11.53
C SER A 82 -3.23 -14.49 -12.21
N THR A 83 -3.14 -15.13 -13.37
CA THR A 83 -4.31 -15.61 -14.13
C THR A 83 -4.99 -16.78 -13.41
N LYS A 84 -4.21 -17.74 -12.90
CA LYS A 84 -4.72 -18.82 -12.03
C LYS A 84 -5.45 -18.25 -10.82
N THR A 85 -4.87 -17.22 -10.18
CA THR A 85 -5.50 -16.53 -9.05
C THR A 85 -6.82 -15.88 -9.44
N ALA A 86 -6.85 -15.13 -10.56
CA ALA A 86 -8.06 -14.47 -11.02
C ALA A 86 -9.19 -15.47 -11.34
N ALA A 87 -8.83 -16.63 -11.91
CA ALA A 87 -9.79 -17.67 -12.28
C ALA A 87 -10.27 -18.53 -11.09
N GLU A 88 -9.36 -18.95 -10.21
CA GLU A 88 -9.62 -20.04 -9.25
C GLU A 88 -9.72 -19.56 -7.79
N SER A 89 -9.14 -18.40 -7.43
CA SER A 89 -9.11 -17.96 -6.04
C SER A 89 -10.49 -17.51 -5.55
N ASP A 90 -10.77 -17.80 -4.27
CA ASP A 90 -11.92 -17.26 -3.54
C ASP A 90 -11.66 -15.84 -3.00
N ILE A 91 -10.43 -15.33 -3.09
CA ILE A 91 -10.09 -13.99 -2.58
C ILE A 91 -10.57 -12.91 -3.57
N ALA A 92 -11.60 -12.16 -3.18
CA ALA A 92 -12.18 -11.05 -3.94
C ALA A 92 -11.69 -9.68 -3.43
N GLU A 93 -10.38 -9.46 -3.52
CA GLU A 93 -9.72 -8.22 -3.14
C GLU A 93 -8.83 -7.69 -4.28
N ILE A 94 -8.33 -6.46 -4.12
CA ILE A 94 -7.19 -5.97 -4.90
C ILE A 94 -5.93 -6.62 -4.35
N MET A 95 -5.23 -7.37 -5.18
CA MET A 95 -4.01 -8.09 -4.81
C MET A 95 -2.84 -7.73 -5.72
N VAL A 96 -1.63 -7.90 -5.22
CA VAL A 96 -0.40 -7.95 -6.03
C VAL A 96 0.10 -9.40 -6.03
N CYS A 97 0.31 -9.97 -7.21
CA CYS A 97 0.87 -11.31 -7.38
C CYS A 97 2.25 -11.22 -8.03
N MET A 98 3.29 -11.52 -7.26
CA MET A 98 4.69 -11.46 -7.68
C MET A 98 5.46 -12.59 -6.99
N PHE A 99 6.64 -12.94 -7.51
CA PHE A 99 7.44 -14.03 -6.96
C PHE A 99 7.70 -13.91 -5.45
N GLY A 100 7.54 -15.04 -4.74
CA GLY A 100 7.83 -15.13 -3.31
C GLY A 100 9.32 -15.32 -3.02
N PRO A 101 9.96 -16.37 -3.56
CA PRO A 101 11.40 -16.58 -3.47
C PRO A 101 12.10 -16.04 -4.72
N THR A 102 13.44 -16.04 -4.70
CA THR A 102 14.25 -15.73 -5.88
C THR A 102 14.25 -16.85 -6.92
N SER A 103 13.79 -18.04 -6.56
CA SER A 103 13.63 -19.19 -7.47
C SER A 103 12.23 -19.23 -8.10
N ASP A 104 12.11 -19.92 -9.23
CA ASP A 104 10.88 -20.01 -10.02
C ASP A 104 9.89 -21.04 -9.42
N LYS A 105 9.64 -20.94 -8.10
CA LYS A 105 8.85 -21.92 -7.33
C LYS A 105 7.39 -21.50 -7.16
N TYR A 106 7.16 -20.32 -6.59
CA TYR A 106 5.83 -19.84 -6.26
C TYR A 106 5.78 -18.31 -6.22
N SER A 107 4.60 -17.75 -6.46
CA SER A 107 4.28 -16.35 -6.19
C SER A 107 3.57 -16.19 -4.85
N LEU A 108 3.66 -14.99 -4.28
CA LEU A 108 2.87 -14.58 -3.13
C LEU A 108 1.73 -13.68 -3.59
N LEU A 109 0.57 -13.83 -2.96
CA LEU A 109 -0.55 -12.90 -3.08
C LEU A 109 -0.50 -11.93 -1.91
N HIS A 110 -0.23 -10.66 -2.21
CA HIS A 110 -0.21 -9.60 -1.22
C HIS A 110 -1.50 -8.80 -1.29
N ARG A 111 -2.09 -8.48 -0.13
CA ARG A 111 -3.18 -7.50 -0.04
C ARG A 111 -2.69 -6.14 -0.53
N GLY A 112 -3.44 -5.49 -1.42
CA GLY A 112 -3.00 -4.29 -2.14
C GLY A 112 -2.59 -3.10 -1.26
N THR A 113 -3.11 -3.01 -0.03
CA THR A 113 -2.80 -1.97 0.97
C THR A 113 -1.70 -2.36 1.96
N ARG A 114 -1.14 -3.56 1.84
CA ARG A 114 -0.08 -4.07 2.73
C ARG A 114 1.19 -4.47 1.98
N VAL A 115 1.25 -4.21 0.69
CA VAL A 115 2.37 -4.58 -0.16
C VAL A 115 3.30 -3.39 -0.40
N ARG A 116 4.60 -3.64 -0.44
CA ARG A 116 5.62 -2.64 -0.82
C ARG A 116 6.71 -3.28 -1.66
N LYS A 117 7.24 -2.53 -2.63
CA LYS A 117 8.47 -2.90 -3.36
C LYS A 117 9.68 -2.63 -2.47
N MET A 118 10.30 -3.67 -1.93
CA MET A 118 11.38 -3.58 -0.92
C MET A 118 12.78 -3.66 -1.50
N HIS A 119 12.92 -3.98 -2.79
CA HIS A 119 14.20 -4.09 -3.48
C HIS A 119 14.13 -3.52 -4.90
N SER A 120 15.20 -2.89 -5.37
CA SER A 120 15.20 -2.25 -6.70
C SER A 120 15.17 -3.26 -7.86
N SER A 121 15.79 -4.44 -7.69
CA SER A 121 16.01 -5.41 -8.78
C SER A 121 15.70 -6.90 -8.53
N TYR A 122 15.38 -7.31 -7.30
CA TYR A 122 15.16 -8.73 -6.99
C TYR A 122 13.77 -9.15 -7.44
N ARG A 123 13.66 -10.35 -8.04
CA ARG A 123 12.36 -10.93 -8.45
C ARG A 123 11.36 -10.98 -7.29
N SER A 124 11.84 -11.28 -6.09
CA SER A 124 11.08 -11.32 -4.85
C SER A 124 11.05 -9.99 -4.09
N THR A 125 10.94 -8.88 -4.83
CA THR A 125 10.99 -7.52 -4.26
C THR A 125 9.73 -7.13 -3.48
N PHE A 126 8.55 -7.61 -3.89
CA PHE A 126 7.32 -7.25 -3.22
C PHE A 126 7.14 -8.04 -1.93
N ARG A 127 6.87 -7.34 -0.84
CA ARG A 127 6.68 -7.92 0.49
C ARG A 127 5.41 -7.39 1.13
N THR A 128 4.73 -8.26 1.88
CA THR A 128 3.69 -7.83 2.81
C THR A 128 4.37 -7.23 4.04
N ILE A 129 3.93 -6.05 4.45
CA ILE A 129 4.49 -5.30 5.58
C ILE A 129 3.43 -5.21 6.69
N GLY A 130 3.87 -5.44 7.94
CA GLY A 130 2.99 -5.42 9.12
C GLY A 130 1.96 -6.56 9.16
N ASP A 131 2.12 -7.58 8.31
CA ASP A 131 1.23 -8.72 8.20
C ASP A 131 1.86 -9.85 7.35
N ILE A 132 1.16 -10.96 7.16
CA ILE A 132 1.56 -12.05 6.25
C ILE A 132 0.80 -11.98 4.91
N PRO A 133 1.37 -12.54 3.81
CA PRO A 133 0.66 -12.65 2.53
C PRO A 133 -0.67 -13.39 2.67
N LEU A 134 -1.61 -13.12 1.76
CA LEU A 134 -2.93 -13.76 1.75
C LEU A 134 -2.83 -15.24 1.38
N ALA A 135 -1.97 -15.56 0.40
CA ALA A 135 -1.77 -16.91 -0.10
C ALA A 135 -0.43 -17.07 -0.81
N MET A 136 -0.06 -18.32 -1.05
CA MET A 136 0.96 -18.74 -2.01
C MET A 136 0.28 -19.32 -3.25
N VAL A 137 0.87 -19.10 -4.42
CA VAL A 137 0.37 -19.63 -5.69
C VAL A 137 1.51 -20.27 -6.45
N ASP A 138 1.33 -21.51 -6.85
CA ASP A 138 2.22 -22.23 -7.74
C ASP A 138 1.41 -22.83 -8.90
N LYS A 139 2.06 -23.63 -9.74
CA LYS A 139 1.43 -24.28 -10.90
C LYS A 139 0.26 -25.19 -10.50
N ASP A 140 0.32 -25.81 -9.33
CA ASP A 140 -0.59 -26.88 -8.94
C ASP A 140 -1.78 -26.31 -8.15
N LYS A 141 -1.52 -25.40 -7.21
CA LYS A 141 -2.56 -24.93 -6.27
C LYS A 141 -2.37 -23.49 -5.76
N ILE A 142 -3.45 -22.98 -5.17
CA ILE A 142 -3.46 -21.77 -4.34
C ILE A 142 -3.53 -22.22 -2.88
N THR A 143 -2.49 -21.91 -2.10
CA THR A 143 -2.42 -22.25 -0.67
C THR A 143 -2.70 -21.01 0.15
N LEU A 144 -3.88 -20.93 0.76
CA LEU A 144 -4.27 -19.82 1.63
C LEU A 144 -3.39 -19.79 2.88
N LEU A 145 -2.87 -18.60 3.21
CA LEU A 145 -2.12 -18.35 4.44
C LEU A 145 -2.96 -17.58 5.48
N ARG A 146 -4.05 -16.97 5.02
CA ARG A 146 -5.03 -16.20 5.80
C ARG A 146 -6.44 -16.63 5.45
N ASP A 147 -7.36 -16.39 6.36
CA ASP A 147 -8.80 -16.64 6.22
C ASP A 147 -9.65 -15.36 6.30
N ASP A 148 -9.06 -14.25 6.76
CA ASP A 148 -9.70 -12.95 6.91
C ASP A 148 -9.64 -12.12 5.62
N TYR A 149 -10.24 -12.65 4.55
CA TYR A 149 -10.35 -11.98 3.25
C TYR A 149 -11.79 -11.89 2.74
N LYS A 150 -12.06 -10.95 1.84
CA LYS A 150 -13.36 -10.88 1.16
C LYS A 150 -13.51 -12.04 0.19
N LYS A 151 -14.61 -12.79 0.27
CA LYS A 151 -14.87 -13.97 -0.56
C LYS A 151 -15.49 -13.61 -1.91
N ARG A 152 -15.30 -14.49 -2.89
CA ARG A 152 -15.93 -14.40 -4.20
C ARG A 152 -17.44 -14.42 -4.03
N ARG A 153 -18.11 -13.59 -4.84
CA ARG A 153 -19.57 -13.50 -4.90
C ARG A 153 -20.02 -13.69 -6.35
N LYS A 154 -21.29 -14.08 -6.53
CA LYS A 154 -21.90 -14.30 -7.85
C LYS A 154 -22.64 -13.07 -8.37
N ASP A 155 -22.88 -12.08 -7.51
CA ASP A 155 -23.47 -10.81 -7.92
C ASP A 155 -22.44 -9.93 -8.63
N LYS A 156 -22.91 -8.82 -9.20
CA LYS A 156 -22.08 -7.83 -9.90
C LYS A 156 -21.95 -6.53 -9.12
N ASN A 157 -22.32 -6.53 -7.83
CA ASN A 157 -22.33 -5.32 -7.03
C ASN A 157 -20.89 -4.97 -6.65
N VAL A 158 -20.42 -3.84 -7.16
CA VAL A 158 -19.12 -3.26 -6.83
C VAL A 158 -19.31 -1.76 -6.63
N LYS A 159 -18.60 -1.18 -5.67
CA LYS A 159 -18.66 0.26 -5.40
C LYS A 159 -17.44 0.94 -5.99
N ILE A 160 -17.65 1.72 -7.05
CA ILE A 160 -16.60 2.47 -7.73
C ILE A 160 -16.59 3.92 -7.23
N LEU A 161 -15.50 4.31 -6.56
CA LEU A 161 -15.30 5.62 -5.93
C LEU A 161 -14.01 6.27 -6.44
N PRO A 162 -13.98 6.71 -7.72
CA PRO A 162 -12.77 7.15 -8.40
C PRO A 162 -12.46 8.62 -8.07
N TYR A 163 -12.24 8.90 -6.79
CA TYR A 163 -11.92 10.22 -6.27
C TYR A 163 -10.44 10.34 -5.94
N PHE A 164 -9.86 11.51 -6.17
CA PHE A 164 -8.49 11.79 -5.74
C PHE A 164 -8.23 13.30 -5.77
N GLU A 165 -7.71 13.84 -4.66
CA GLU A 165 -7.13 15.17 -4.54
C GLU A 165 -5.61 15.07 -4.78
N GLU A 166 -5.11 15.86 -5.73
CA GLU A 166 -3.69 15.82 -6.14
C GLU A 166 -2.80 16.69 -5.25
N LYS A 167 -3.38 17.67 -4.55
CA LYS A 167 -2.69 18.54 -3.59
C LYS A 167 -2.49 17.86 -2.24
N VAL A 168 -1.87 16.69 -2.26
CA VAL A 168 -1.45 15.89 -1.09
C VAL A 168 0.02 15.51 -1.26
N THR A 169 0.78 15.44 -0.16
CA THR A 169 2.18 15.02 -0.21
C THR A 169 2.52 13.98 0.83
N LEU A 170 3.57 13.20 0.55
CA LEU A 170 4.28 12.36 1.51
C LEU A 170 5.59 13.05 1.89
N LEU A 171 5.62 13.65 3.08
CA LEU A 171 6.78 14.32 3.63
C LEU A 171 7.62 13.32 4.44
N TYR A 172 8.77 12.93 3.91
CA TYR A 172 9.73 12.09 4.64
C TYR A 172 10.52 12.96 5.62
N TYR A 173 10.30 12.75 6.93
CA TYR A 173 11.02 13.50 7.94
C TYR A 173 12.52 13.13 7.97
N TYR A 174 13.39 14.08 8.30
CA TYR A 174 14.81 13.84 8.53
C TYR A 174 15.35 14.77 9.62
N PRO A 175 16.46 14.42 10.28
CA PRO A 175 17.05 15.26 11.31
C PRO A 175 17.29 16.69 10.83
N ASN A 176 16.93 17.66 11.66
CA ASN A 176 17.06 19.08 11.35
C ASN A 176 16.20 19.56 10.16
N MET A 177 15.05 18.94 9.93
CA MET A 177 14.04 19.51 9.03
C MET A 177 13.65 20.91 9.50
N MET A 178 13.60 21.83 8.55
CA MET A 178 13.25 23.23 8.78
C MET A 178 11.75 23.46 8.53
N PRO A 179 11.13 24.42 9.25
CA PRO A 179 9.68 24.68 9.17
C PRO A 179 9.22 25.21 7.81
N ASP A 180 10.11 25.87 7.07
CA ASP A 180 9.86 26.46 5.75
C ASP A 180 9.36 25.45 4.72
N ILE A 181 9.76 24.18 4.80
CA ILE A 181 9.25 23.13 3.92
C ILE A 181 7.74 22.93 4.12
N ILE A 182 7.26 22.94 5.36
CA ILE A 182 5.83 22.79 5.66
C ILE A 182 5.07 24.06 5.26
N ASP A 183 5.60 25.23 5.60
CA ASP A 183 4.99 26.51 5.21
C ASP A 183 4.88 26.62 3.67
N SER A 184 5.93 26.24 2.94
CA SER A 184 5.94 26.22 1.47
C SER A 184 4.89 25.29 0.88
N LEU A 185 4.68 24.09 1.45
CA LEU A 185 3.61 23.20 1.02
C LEU A 185 2.24 23.87 1.18
N VAL A 186 2.00 24.49 2.34
CA VAL A 186 0.74 25.18 2.62
C VAL A 186 0.53 26.35 1.66
N ASP A 187 1.55 27.17 1.43
CA ASP A 187 1.48 28.33 0.54
C ASP A 187 1.28 27.92 -0.94
N ASN A 188 1.73 26.72 -1.33
CA ASN A 188 1.45 26.10 -2.62
C ASN A 188 0.07 25.41 -2.71
N GLY A 189 -0.78 25.58 -1.70
CA GLY A 189 -2.15 25.08 -1.66
C GLY A 189 -2.27 23.57 -1.41
N TYR A 190 -1.28 22.94 -0.78
CA TYR A 190 -1.42 21.55 -0.34
C TYR A 190 -2.50 21.44 0.74
N ARG A 191 -3.41 20.48 0.55
CA ARG A 191 -4.56 20.22 1.41
C ARG A 191 -4.32 19.08 2.40
N GLY A 192 -3.36 18.20 2.09
CA GLY A 192 -3.02 17.07 2.94
C GLY A 192 -1.51 16.83 3.00
N ILE A 193 -1.03 16.47 4.19
CA ILE A 193 0.37 16.11 4.43
C ILE A 193 0.38 14.78 5.19
N VAL A 194 0.96 13.74 4.59
CA VAL A 194 1.33 12.52 5.31
C VAL A 194 2.81 12.63 5.66
N ILE A 195 3.14 12.52 6.94
CA ILE A 195 4.52 12.56 7.42
C ILE A 195 4.98 11.13 7.66
N ALA A 196 6.08 10.71 7.03
CA ALA A 196 6.81 9.53 7.47
C ALA A 196 7.77 9.96 8.59
N GLY A 197 7.35 9.81 9.84
CA GLY A 197 8.10 10.22 11.03
C GLY A 197 9.03 9.15 11.57
N THR A 198 9.93 9.52 12.48
CA THR A 198 10.89 8.58 13.08
C THR A 198 10.25 7.74 14.19
N GLY A 199 10.79 6.53 14.41
CA GLY A 199 10.42 5.67 15.53
C GLY A 199 8.91 5.45 15.63
N LEU A 200 8.30 5.82 16.76
CA LEU A 200 6.86 5.73 17.02
C LEU A 200 6.02 6.87 16.41
N GLY A 201 6.59 7.67 15.50
CA GLY A 201 5.91 8.79 14.85
C GLY A 201 6.30 10.15 15.44
N HIS A 202 7.53 10.58 15.21
CA HIS A 202 8.05 11.86 15.71
C HIS A 202 8.66 12.74 14.60
N VAL A 203 8.68 14.04 14.89
CA VAL A 203 9.45 15.09 14.19
C VAL A 203 10.11 16.02 15.22
N ASN A 204 11.09 16.84 14.80
CA ASN A 204 11.76 17.78 15.70
C ASN A 204 10.84 18.94 16.12
N LYS A 205 11.11 19.51 17.31
CA LYS A 205 10.35 20.66 17.85
C LYS A 205 10.30 21.90 16.92
N PRO A 206 11.37 22.27 16.19
CA PRO A 206 11.36 23.44 15.30
C PRO A 206 10.24 23.46 14.25
N VAL A 207 9.72 22.30 13.81
CA VAL A 207 8.62 22.28 12.83
C VAL A 207 7.23 22.43 13.45
N TYR A 208 7.09 22.32 14.77
CA TYR A 208 5.77 22.36 15.45
C TYR A 208 4.98 23.65 15.18
N PRO A 209 5.59 24.85 15.15
CA PRO A 209 4.87 26.07 14.77
C PRO A 209 4.31 26.03 13.34
N ALA A 210 5.05 25.48 12.37
CA ALA A 210 4.58 25.35 10.99
C ALA A 210 3.43 24.34 10.87
N ILE A 211 3.52 23.23 11.61
CA ILE A 211 2.43 22.24 11.71
C ILE A 211 1.15 22.89 12.26
N ARG A 212 1.25 23.68 13.33
CA ARG A 212 0.10 24.41 13.89
C ARG A 212 -0.54 25.34 12.87
N ARG A 213 0.26 26.17 12.20
CA ARG A 213 -0.24 27.06 11.14
C ARG A 213 -0.92 26.30 10.00
N ALA A 214 -0.35 25.16 9.60
CA ALA A 214 -0.92 24.31 8.57
C ALA A 214 -2.29 23.75 9.01
N ALA A 215 -2.38 23.24 10.24
CA ALA A 215 -3.63 22.72 10.80
C ALA A 215 -4.70 23.82 10.96
N GLU A 216 -4.33 25.02 11.41
CA GLU A 216 -5.21 26.19 11.50
C GLU A 216 -5.75 26.63 10.13
N LYS A 217 -4.96 26.46 9.06
CA LYS A 217 -5.38 26.67 7.66
C LYS A 217 -6.21 25.50 7.09
N GLY A 218 -6.53 24.48 7.89
CA GLY A 218 -7.35 23.35 7.49
C GLY A 218 -6.61 22.26 6.71
N VAL A 219 -5.27 22.26 6.71
CA VAL A 219 -4.49 21.19 6.09
C VAL A 219 -4.58 19.93 6.96
N ALA A 220 -4.95 18.80 6.34
CA ALA A 220 -5.08 17.53 7.02
C ALA A 220 -3.70 16.87 7.18
N ILE A 221 -3.22 16.70 8.42
CA ILE A 221 -1.86 16.21 8.69
C ILE A 221 -1.91 14.86 9.41
N TYR A 222 -1.32 13.83 8.80
CA TYR A 222 -1.28 12.48 9.35
C TYR A 222 0.16 12.00 9.56
N MET A 223 0.39 11.26 10.64
CA MET A 223 1.67 10.61 10.94
C MET A 223 1.65 9.15 10.53
N THR A 224 2.72 8.70 9.90
CA THR A 224 3.11 7.31 9.67
C THR A 224 4.57 7.12 10.13
N VAL A 225 5.11 5.90 10.05
CA VAL A 225 6.47 5.60 10.52
C VAL A 225 7.41 5.21 9.37
N GLN A 226 8.63 5.73 9.42
CA GLN A 226 9.73 5.35 8.49
C GLN A 226 10.18 3.90 8.66
N THR A 227 9.94 3.32 9.84
CA THR A 227 10.30 1.92 10.14
C THR A 227 9.48 0.91 9.35
N LEU A 228 8.40 1.36 8.71
CA LEU A 228 7.45 0.58 7.89
C LEU A 228 6.62 -0.43 8.68
N TRP A 229 7.27 -1.22 9.53
CA TRP A 229 6.62 -2.07 10.52
C TRP A 229 6.38 -1.30 11.82
N GLY A 230 5.31 -1.70 12.50
CA GLY A 230 4.87 -1.12 13.76
C GLY A 230 3.82 -0.03 13.61
N TYR A 231 3.35 0.42 14.77
CA TYR A 231 2.30 1.43 14.90
C TYR A 231 2.90 2.79 15.26
N VAL A 232 2.27 3.84 14.76
CA VAL A 232 2.40 5.17 15.32
C VAL A 232 1.83 5.18 16.75
N HIS A 233 2.66 5.47 17.73
CA HIS A 233 2.30 5.48 19.15
C HIS A 233 2.71 6.79 19.82
N MET A 234 2.09 7.88 19.38
CA MET A 234 2.40 9.25 19.81
C MET A 234 1.98 9.56 21.26
N PHE A 235 1.30 8.64 21.94
CA PHE A 235 0.96 8.78 23.37
C PHE A 235 2.08 8.38 24.32
N VAL A 236 3.14 7.71 23.85
CA VAL A 236 4.22 7.20 24.71
C VAL A 236 5.12 8.31 25.23
N TYR A 237 5.55 9.22 24.35
CA TYR A 237 6.49 10.30 24.68
C TYR A 237 5.82 11.68 24.64
N ASP A 238 6.35 12.64 25.41
CA ASP A 238 5.88 14.04 25.40
C ASP A 238 5.91 14.64 23.99
N THR A 239 6.97 14.37 23.23
CA THR A 239 7.13 14.86 21.86
C THR A 239 6.02 14.39 20.92
N GLY A 240 5.50 13.17 21.11
CA GLY A 240 4.35 12.67 20.37
C GLY A 240 3.06 13.41 20.75
N ARG A 241 2.84 13.66 22.05
CA ARG A 241 1.69 14.44 22.54
C ARG A 241 1.73 15.88 22.03
N ASP A 242 2.90 16.50 22.02
CA ASP A 242 3.12 17.85 21.46
C ASP A 242 2.79 17.89 19.96
N CYS A 243 3.19 16.87 19.20
CA CYS A 243 2.85 16.75 17.77
C CYS A 243 1.34 16.63 17.55
N MET A 244 0.64 15.84 18.38
CA MET A 244 -0.83 15.73 18.29
C MET A 244 -1.51 17.05 18.67
N ALA A 245 -1.05 17.72 19.72
CA ALA A 245 -1.53 19.04 20.10
C ALA A 245 -1.28 20.10 19.02
N ALA A 246 -0.24 19.91 18.19
CA ALA A 246 0.04 20.75 17.03
C ALA A 246 -0.92 20.49 15.84
N GLY A 247 -1.69 19.41 15.85
CA GLY A 247 -2.67 19.08 14.81
C GLY A 247 -2.35 17.81 14.00
N ILE A 248 -1.31 17.06 14.34
CA ILE A 248 -0.99 15.79 13.68
C ILE A 248 -1.92 14.67 14.19
N ILE A 249 -2.45 13.87 13.27
CA ILE A 249 -3.27 12.70 13.59
C ILE A 249 -2.46 11.41 13.35
N PRO A 250 -2.31 10.51 14.34
CA PRO A 250 -1.63 9.22 14.13
C PRO A 250 -2.44 8.32 13.18
N ALA A 251 -1.81 7.74 12.15
CA ALA A 251 -2.45 6.85 11.18
C ALA A 251 -2.23 5.36 11.49
N GLU A 252 -2.17 5.01 12.77
CA GLU A 252 -2.00 3.64 13.27
C GLU A 252 -0.77 2.94 12.64
N ASN A 253 -0.92 1.76 12.05
CA ASN A 253 0.13 1.04 11.32
C ASN A 253 -0.02 1.13 9.79
N MET A 254 -0.68 2.17 9.26
CA MET A 254 -0.80 2.35 7.82
C MET A 254 0.57 2.65 7.21
N LEU A 255 0.88 2.02 6.07
CA LEU A 255 2.13 2.31 5.36
C LEU A 255 2.14 3.75 4.85
N PRO A 256 3.29 4.45 4.83
CA PRO A 256 3.36 5.85 4.41
C PRO A 256 2.74 6.12 3.03
N GLU A 257 3.05 5.28 2.04
CA GLU A 257 2.53 5.39 0.67
C GLU A 257 1.04 5.10 0.59
N VAL A 258 0.54 4.19 1.45
CA VAL A 258 -0.87 3.84 1.52
C VAL A 258 -1.67 4.96 2.19
N ALA A 259 -1.12 5.57 3.22
CA ALA A 259 -1.69 6.77 3.85
C ALA A 259 -1.73 7.95 2.89
N TYR A 260 -0.67 8.16 2.10
CA TYR A 260 -0.65 9.17 1.04
C TYR A 260 -1.80 8.94 0.03
N ILE A 261 -1.91 7.72 -0.49
CA ILE A 261 -2.97 7.36 -1.44
C ILE A 261 -4.36 7.50 -0.80
N LYS A 262 -4.54 7.04 0.45
CA LYS A 262 -5.81 7.13 1.16
C LYS A 262 -6.20 8.58 1.41
N LEU A 263 -5.27 9.43 1.81
CA LEU A 263 -5.54 10.85 2.07
C LEU A 263 -5.96 11.58 0.79
N GLY A 264 -5.28 11.33 -0.33
CA GLY A 264 -5.71 11.83 -1.65
C GLY A 264 -7.11 11.36 -2.01
N TRP A 265 -7.41 10.08 -1.81
CA TRP A 265 -8.75 9.52 -2.05
C TRP A 265 -9.84 10.11 -1.13
N VAL A 266 -9.54 10.33 0.15
CA VAL A 266 -10.48 10.91 1.13
C VAL A 266 -10.76 12.39 0.84
N LEU A 267 -9.71 13.19 0.61
CA LEU A 267 -9.86 14.62 0.30
C LEU A 267 -10.56 14.86 -1.05
N GLY A 268 -10.50 13.90 -1.97
CA GLY A 268 -11.29 13.93 -3.20
C GLY A 268 -12.80 13.71 -3.00
N GLN A 269 -13.25 13.35 -1.80
CA GLN A 269 -14.65 13.05 -1.48
C GLN A 269 -15.32 14.07 -0.57
N THR A 270 -14.56 14.76 0.28
CA THR A 270 -15.12 15.63 1.32
C THR A 270 -14.10 16.63 1.81
N ASP A 271 -14.58 17.83 2.13
CA ASP A 271 -13.80 18.91 2.74
C ASP A 271 -14.04 19.03 4.26
N ASP A 272 -15.00 18.29 4.80
CA ASP A 272 -15.35 18.24 6.23
C ASP A 272 -14.23 17.55 7.05
N PRO A 273 -13.53 18.26 7.96
CA PRO A 273 -12.42 17.71 8.74
C PRO A 273 -12.76 16.47 9.55
N GLU A 274 -13.97 16.41 10.13
CA GLU A 274 -14.38 15.26 10.95
C GLU A 274 -14.65 14.02 10.08
N LYS A 275 -15.22 14.21 8.90
CA LYS A 275 -15.37 13.12 7.92
C LYS A 275 -14.03 12.66 7.37
N ILE A 276 -13.10 13.59 7.11
CA ILE A 276 -11.74 13.26 6.66
C ILE A 276 -11.06 12.38 7.70
N LYS A 277 -11.06 12.80 8.97
CA LYS A 277 -10.53 12.04 10.09
C LYS A 277 -11.17 10.66 10.22
N LYS A 278 -12.50 10.61 10.19
CA LYS A 278 -13.24 9.35 10.26
C LYS A 278 -12.85 8.40 9.14
N LEU A 279 -12.81 8.85 7.89
CA LEU A 279 -12.48 8.01 6.73
C LEU A 279 -11.03 7.53 6.76
N MET A 280 -10.09 8.41 7.17
CA MET A 280 -8.68 8.04 7.29
C MET A 280 -8.45 6.97 8.35
N LEU A 281 -9.14 7.04 9.49
CA LEU A 281 -8.95 6.10 10.61
C LEU A 281 -9.86 4.86 10.54
N THR A 282 -10.89 4.86 9.69
CA THR A 282 -11.74 3.67 9.48
C THR A 282 -11.05 2.71 8.50
N PRO A 283 -10.81 1.43 8.88
CA PRO A 283 -10.28 0.43 7.95
C PRO A 283 -11.25 0.17 6.79
N ILE A 284 -10.77 0.23 5.54
CA ILE A 284 -11.58 0.01 4.32
C ILE A 284 -11.18 -1.28 3.60
N ALA A 285 -9.87 -1.51 3.47
CA ALA A 285 -9.28 -2.59 2.68
C ALA A 285 -8.05 -3.19 3.39
N GLY A 286 -8.10 -3.30 4.72
CA GLY A 286 -7.05 -3.92 5.54
C GLY A 286 -5.77 -3.10 5.73
N GLU A 287 -5.80 -1.81 5.39
CA GLU A 287 -4.69 -0.87 5.52
C GLU A 287 -4.36 -0.48 6.97
N ILE A 288 -5.27 -0.71 7.91
CA ILE A 288 -5.07 -0.63 9.36
C ILE A 288 -5.44 -2.00 9.95
N THR A 289 -4.58 -2.55 10.80
CA THR A 289 -4.85 -3.80 11.53
C THR A 289 -4.98 -3.51 13.02
N LYS A 290 -5.53 -4.46 13.79
CA LYS A 290 -5.64 -4.35 15.26
C LYS A 290 -4.31 -4.66 15.97
N ARG A 291 -3.51 -5.53 15.35
CA ARG A 291 -2.17 -5.93 15.78
C ARG A 291 -1.40 -6.46 14.58
N GLU A 292 -0.08 -6.41 14.64
CA GLU A 292 0.77 -7.19 13.73
C GLU A 292 0.90 -8.62 14.26
N PRO A 293 0.86 -9.65 13.40
CA PRO A 293 1.12 -11.01 13.83
C PRO A 293 2.59 -11.20 14.19
N TYR A 294 2.90 -12.16 15.05
CA TYR A 294 4.29 -12.43 15.51
C TYR A 294 5.26 -12.76 14.36
N ASN A 295 4.74 -13.25 13.24
CA ASN A 295 5.48 -13.58 12.02
C ASN A 295 5.32 -12.53 10.91
N GLY A 296 4.79 -11.34 11.22
CA GLY A 296 4.62 -10.22 10.29
C GLY A 296 5.88 -9.36 10.11
N TYR A 297 6.89 -9.51 10.98
CA TYR A 297 8.18 -8.83 10.91
C TYR A 297 9.30 -9.85 10.66
N LEU A 298 9.87 -9.82 9.45
CA LEU A 298 10.99 -10.68 9.06
C LEU A 298 12.00 -9.86 8.26
N ILE A 299 13.11 -9.49 8.89
CA ILE A 299 14.29 -8.92 8.21
C ILE A 299 15.45 -9.89 8.42
N PHE A 300 15.80 -10.65 7.38
CA PHE A 300 16.99 -11.51 7.41
C PHE A 300 18.22 -10.70 6.99
N GLN A 301 19.28 -10.75 7.80
CA GLN A 301 20.57 -10.14 7.49
C GLN A 301 21.61 -11.26 7.29
N GLY A 302 22.22 -11.30 6.10
CA GLY A 302 23.27 -12.26 5.79
C GLY A 302 24.51 -12.07 6.67
N GLY A 303 25.30 -13.13 6.84
CA GLY A 303 26.52 -13.11 7.66
C GLY A 303 26.29 -13.26 9.17
N ILE A 304 25.04 -13.26 9.64
CA ILE A 304 24.69 -13.62 11.02
C ILE A 304 24.65 -15.16 11.12
N PRO A 305 25.42 -15.80 12.02
CA PRO A 305 25.53 -17.27 12.07
C PRO A 305 24.19 -18.01 12.13
N GLU A 306 23.24 -17.50 12.91
CA GLU A 306 21.90 -18.09 13.07
C GLU A 306 21.08 -17.98 11.78
N VAL A 307 21.21 -16.87 11.05
CA VAL A 307 20.57 -16.67 9.74
C VAL A 307 21.23 -17.57 8.69
N GLU A 308 22.56 -17.69 8.70
CA GLU A 308 23.29 -18.60 7.81
C GLU A 308 22.92 -20.06 8.07
N GLU A 309 22.81 -20.48 9.32
CA GLU A 309 22.39 -21.84 9.68
C GLU A 309 20.95 -22.10 9.24
N PHE A 310 20.04 -21.14 9.46
CA PHE A 310 18.66 -21.21 9.00
C PHE A 310 18.58 -21.30 7.46
N ILE A 311 19.30 -20.45 6.73
CA ILE A 311 19.35 -20.45 5.27
C ILE A 311 19.90 -21.80 4.77
N LYS A 312 20.99 -22.32 5.36
CA LYS A 312 21.56 -23.63 5.00
C LYS A 312 20.58 -24.79 5.22
N LYS A 313 19.71 -24.71 6.23
CA LYS A 313 18.67 -25.73 6.49
C LYS A 313 17.54 -25.68 5.45
N ILE A 314 17.22 -24.51 4.90
CA ILE A 314 16.11 -24.31 3.95
C ILE A 314 16.54 -24.42 2.48
N HIS A 315 17.83 -24.21 2.17
CA HIS A 315 18.37 -24.33 0.81
C HIS A 315 18.83 -25.75 0.41
N LYS A 316 18.58 -26.78 1.24
CA LYS A 316 18.81 -28.18 0.87
C LYS A 316 17.60 -28.80 0.19
#